data_AF-A0A8B9F4V3-F1
#
_entry.id   AF-A0A8B9F4V3-F1
#
_cell.length_a   1.000
_cell.length_b   1.000
_cell.length_c   1.000
_cell.angle_alpha   90.00
_cell.angle_beta   90.00
_cell.angle_gamma   90.00
#
_symmetry.space_group_name_H-M   'P 1'
#
loop_
_entity.id
_entity.type
_entity.pdbx_description
1 polymer ?
#
loop_
_entity_poly.entity_id
_entity_poly.type
_entity_poly.pdbx_seq_one_letter_code
_entity_poly.pdbx_strand_id
1 'polypeptide(L)'
;MQTGRKAPSGLFVVVMEYGKNFSGADKDVFYYNRAVGEAQHAWQSNFLHPVIYFYKHLPTEHEMKLRPPDWPLPRPDAIHHIVEDFLTDWTAPNAHILPLRRFLENCLSTDLRNFFAESCFLFAFTRQKLPPFCRQGYMRMQGLEGSEGLLRHAVEAGLLQDYSITDFMGDRPPDSHKGSQDQLLRDHVISVHPLQHLVNAKDEL
;
A
#
# COMPACT_ATOMS: atom_id res chain seq x y z
N MET A 1 0.74 -23.32 -27.25
CA MET A 1 0.62 -21.88 -26.91
C MET A 1 1.17 -21.71 -25.50
N GLN A 2 2.33 -21.08 -25.31
CA GLN A 2 2.92 -20.89 -23.98
C GLN A 2 2.30 -19.65 -23.32
N THR A 3 1.54 -19.84 -22.25
CA THR A 3 0.86 -18.77 -21.51
C THR A 3 1.75 -18.28 -20.37
N GLY A 4 2.76 -17.48 -20.69
CA GLY A 4 3.63 -16.82 -19.70
C GLY A 4 3.41 -15.31 -19.66
N ARG A 5 3.53 -14.70 -18.47
CA ARG A 5 3.60 -13.23 -18.31
C ARG A 5 4.96 -12.84 -17.75
N LYS A 6 5.54 -11.74 -18.25
CA LYS A 6 6.75 -11.16 -17.67
C LYS A 6 6.42 -10.58 -16.29
N ALA A 7 7.28 -10.79 -15.31
CA ALA A 7 7.17 -10.23 -13.97
C ALA A 7 8.45 -9.46 -13.62
N PRO A 8 8.63 -8.22 -14.14
CA PRO A 8 9.85 -7.45 -13.94
C PRO A 8 10.05 -6.99 -12.48
N SER A 9 8.96 -6.88 -11.72
CA SER A 9 8.95 -6.40 -10.33
C SER A 9 8.92 -7.54 -9.30
N GLY A 10 9.27 -8.75 -9.71
CA GLY A 10 9.14 -9.94 -8.89
C GLY A 10 7.72 -10.50 -8.84
N LEU A 11 7.55 -11.49 -7.98
CA LEU A 11 6.47 -12.46 -8.01
C LEU A 11 6.17 -12.92 -6.58
N PHE A 12 4.91 -12.82 -6.16
CA PHE A 12 4.40 -13.54 -5.00
C PHE A 12 3.60 -14.75 -5.48
N VAL A 13 3.96 -15.93 -5.00
CA VAL A 13 3.19 -17.16 -5.24
C VAL A 13 2.53 -17.56 -3.94
N VAL A 14 1.23 -17.76 -3.97
CA VAL A 14 0.48 -18.32 -2.84
C VAL A 14 0.25 -19.79 -3.12
N VAL A 15 0.76 -20.64 -2.24
CA VAL A 15 0.60 -22.10 -2.30
C VAL A 15 -0.09 -22.54 -1.01
N MET A 16 -0.97 -23.55 -1.10
CA MET A 16 -1.53 -24.18 0.08
C MET A 16 -0.64 -25.38 0.46
N GLU A 17 -0.10 -25.39 1.67
CA GLU A 17 0.83 -26.43 2.13
C GLU A 17 0.43 -27.00 3.50
N TYR A 18 0.84 -28.24 3.74
CA TYR A 18 0.87 -28.82 5.08
C TYR A 18 2.24 -28.61 5.71
N GLY A 19 2.30 -28.55 7.03
CA GLY A 19 3.55 -28.60 7.77
C GLY A 19 4.36 -29.86 7.47
N LYS A 20 5.67 -29.78 7.69
CA LYS A 20 6.59 -30.89 7.44
C LYS A 20 6.17 -32.15 8.20
N ASN A 21 6.24 -33.31 7.54
CA ASN A 21 5.90 -34.63 8.10
C ASN A 21 4.42 -34.82 8.51
N PHE A 22 3.53 -33.95 8.05
CA PHE A 22 2.12 -34.04 8.42
C PHE A 22 1.29 -34.96 7.51
N SER A 23 1.69 -35.13 6.24
CA SER A 23 1.03 -36.06 5.32
C SER A 23 1.91 -37.28 5.02
N GLY A 24 1.28 -38.44 4.77
CA GLY A 24 1.96 -39.69 4.42
C GLY A 24 1.28 -40.92 5.01
N ALA A 25 1.71 -42.11 4.56
CA ALA A 25 1.29 -43.36 5.17
C ALA A 25 1.71 -43.36 6.66
N ASP A 26 0.84 -43.89 7.52
CA ASP A 26 1.05 -44.03 8.97
C ASP A 26 1.22 -42.72 9.76
N LYS A 27 0.78 -41.58 9.21
CA LYS A 27 0.72 -40.30 9.92
C LYS A 27 -0.70 -40.02 10.41
N ASP A 28 -0.86 -39.88 11.72
CA ASP A 28 -2.09 -39.38 12.32
C ASP A 28 -2.16 -37.86 12.16
N VAL A 29 -3.09 -37.39 11.33
CA VAL A 29 -3.36 -35.96 11.10
C VAL A 29 -4.32 -35.37 12.14
N PHE A 30 -4.89 -36.21 13.02
CA PHE A 30 -5.92 -35.86 14.00
C PHE A 30 -5.44 -35.92 15.46
N TYR A 31 -4.13 -36.00 15.70
CA TYR A 31 -3.56 -36.05 17.05
C TYR A 31 -3.86 -34.78 17.88
N TYR A 32 -3.87 -34.94 19.21
CA TYR A 32 -4.09 -33.85 20.16
C TYR A 32 -2.97 -32.79 20.09
N ASN A 33 -3.30 -31.51 20.31
CA ASN A 33 -2.38 -30.37 20.24
C ASN A 33 -1.72 -30.15 18.86
N ARG A 34 -2.39 -30.54 17.79
CA ARG A 34 -1.97 -30.24 16.40
C ARG A 34 -2.10 -28.76 16.02
N ALA A 35 -2.81 -27.93 16.78
CA ALA A 35 -2.96 -26.52 16.45
C ALA A 35 -1.79 -25.70 16.98
N VAL A 36 -1.22 -24.86 16.12
CA VAL A 36 -0.24 -23.83 16.49
C VAL A 36 -0.94 -22.50 16.29
N GLY A 37 -0.99 -21.65 17.31
CA GLY A 37 -1.65 -20.33 17.23
C GLY A 37 -0.68 -19.15 17.06
N GLU A 38 0.63 -19.39 17.17
CA GLU A 38 1.64 -18.32 17.14
C GLU A 38 2.28 -18.17 15.77
N ALA A 39 2.34 -16.92 15.27
CA ALA A 39 2.90 -16.59 13.95
C ALA A 39 4.34 -17.09 13.74
N GLN A 40 5.17 -17.07 14.78
CA GLN A 40 6.57 -17.55 14.72
C GLN A 40 6.68 -19.06 14.48
N HIS A 41 5.61 -19.80 14.76
CA HIS A 41 5.54 -21.25 14.61
C HIS A 41 4.65 -21.68 13.44
N ALA A 42 4.17 -20.74 12.61
CA ALA A 42 3.27 -21.00 11.48
C ALA A 42 3.79 -22.07 10.50
N TRP A 43 5.10 -22.18 10.31
CA TRP A 43 5.74 -23.20 9.47
C TRP A 43 5.55 -24.64 9.97
N GLN A 44 5.15 -24.80 11.23
CA GLN A 44 4.78 -26.08 11.85
C GLN A 44 3.28 -26.36 11.75
N SER A 45 2.51 -25.49 11.09
CA SER A 45 1.06 -25.64 11.02
C SER A 45 0.70 -26.98 10.41
N ASN A 46 -0.04 -27.74 11.19
CA ASN A 46 -0.57 -29.04 10.80
C ASN A 46 -1.80 -28.89 9.89
N PHE A 47 -2.38 -27.69 9.79
CA PHE A 47 -3.48 -27.47 8.89
C PHE A 47 -2.98 -27.07 7.50
N LEU A 48 -3.81 -27.35 6.48
CA LEU A 48 -3.58 -26.81 5.15
C LEU A 48 -3.70 -25.28 5.25
N HIS A 49 -2.60 -24.58 5.03
CA HIS A 49 -2.49 -23.14 5.26
C HIS A 49 -1.79 -22.45 4.08
N PRO A 50 -2.05 -21.15 3.86
CA PRO A 50 -1.39 -20.40 2.82
C PRO A 50 0.07 -20.13 3.17
N VAL A 51 0.95 -20.46 2.23
CA VAL A 51 2.38 -20.16 2.24
C VAL A 51 2.68 -19.25 1.07
N ILE A 52 3.30 -18.11 1.37
CA ILE A 52 3.62 -17.08 0.39
C ILE A 52 5.10 -17.11 0.08
N TYR A 53 5.42 -17.44 -1.16
CA TYR A 53 6.77 -17.41 -1.71
C TYR A 53 6.99 -16.08 -2.41
N PHE A 54 8.08 -15.40 -2.09
CA PHE A 54 8.50 -14.21 -2.81
C PHE A 54 9.76 -14.50 -3.64
N TYR A 55 9.70 -14.15 -4.92
CA TYR A 55 10.84 -14.14 -5.82
C TYR A 55 11.04 -12.74 -6.38
N LYS A 56 12.26 -12.21 -6.29
CA LYS A 56 12.64 -10.93 -6.92
C LYS A 56 12.59 -11.01 -8.44
N HIS A 57 12.82 -12.20 -8.99
CA HIS A 57 12.80 -12.50 -10.42
C HIS A 57 12.05 -13.81 -10.68
N LEU A 58 11.49 -13.97 -11.87
CA LEU A 58 10.88 -15.24 -12.27
C LEU A 58 11.91 -16.37 -12.20
N PRO A 59 11.60 -17.50 -11.54
CA PRO A 59 12.47 -18.67 -11.56
C PRO A 59 12.74 -19.13 -12.99
N THR A 60 13.99 -19.40 -13.28
CA THR A 60 14.45 -19.94 -14.56
C THR A 60 14.09 -21.41 -14.69
N GLU A 61 14.03 -21.92 -15.93
CA GLU A 61 13.82 -23.35 -16.17
C GLU A 61 14.88 -24.22 -15.47
N HIS A 62 16.12 -23.73 -15.38
CA HIS A 62 17.20 -24.42 -14.69
C HIS A 62 16.94 -24.52 -13.19
N GLU A 63 16.53 -23.43 -12.54
CA GLU A 63 16.17 -23.42 -11.11
C GLU A 63 14.96 -24.31 -10.83
N MET A 64 13.97 -24.35 -11.74
CA MET A 64 12.84 -25.28 -11.65
C MET A 64 13.30 -26.74 -11.67
N LYS A 65 14.29 -27.09 -12.50
CA LYS A 65 14.87 -28.45 -12.57
C LYS A 65 15.73 -28.80 -11.35
N LEU A 66 16.39 -27.81 -10.74
CA LEU A 66 17.28 -28.00 -9.59
C LEU A 66 16.61 -27.76 -8.23
N ARG A 67 15.29 -27.58 -8.21
CA ARG A 67 14.54 -27.41 -6.97
C ARG A 67 14.82 -28.57 -6.00
N PRO A 68 14.92 -28.30 -4.68
CA PRO A 68 15.06 -29.34 -3.68
C PRO A 68 14.01 -30.47 -3.84
N PRO A 69 14.37 -31.71 -3.48
CA PRO A 69 13.41 -32.80 -3.33
C PRO A 69 12.24 -32.36 -2.44
N ASP A 70 11.03 -32.78 -2.79
CA ASP A 70 9.78 -32.55 -2.04
C ASP A 70 9.28 -31.11 -1.90
N TRP A 71 10.01 -30.11 -2.41
CA TRP A 71 9.49 -28.74 -2.49
C TRP A 71 8.47 -28.64 -3.63
N PRO A 72 7.57 -27.64 -3.71
CA PRO A 72 6.72 -27.41 -4.89
C PRO A 72 7.33 -26.40 -5.87
N LEU A 73 8.20 -25.50 -5.40
CA LEU A 73 8.85 -24.46 -6.19
C LEU A 73 10.33 -24.30 -5.79
N PRO A 74 11.20 -23.72 -6.65
CA PRO A 74 12.58 -23.38 -6.30
C PRO A 74 12.67 -22.56 -5.03
N ARG A 75 13.84 -22.54 -4.39
CA ARG A 75 14.01 -21.77 -3.15
C ARG A 75 13.68 -20.29 -3.39
N PRO A 76 12.75 -19.69 -2.63
CA PRO A 76 12.40 -18.28 -2.77
C PRO A 76 13.42 -17.35 -2.11
N ASP A 77 13.35 -16.06 -2.43
CA ASP A 77 14.10 -15.00 -1.74
C ASP A 77 13.57 -14.79 -0.32
N ALA A 78 12.26 -14.95 -0.11
CA ALA A 78 11.62 -14.92 1.20
C ALA A 78 10.36 -15.79 1.21
N ILE A 79 10.02 -16.31 2.39
CA ILE A 79 8.85 -17.18 2.60
C ILE A 79 8.07 -16.72 3.83
N HIS A 80 6.74 -16.79 3.76
CA HIS A 80 5.86 -16.48 4.87
C HIS A 80 4.78 -17.54 5.01
N HIS A 81 4.67 -18.10 6.21
CA HIS A 81 3.57 -19.00 6.58
C HIS A 81 2.54 -18.21 7.37
N ILE A 82 1.27 -18.39 7.01
CA ILE A 82 0.13 -17.88 7.78
C ILE A 82 -0.33 -19.00 8.72
N VAL A 83 -0.63 -18.65 9.97
CA VAL A 83 -1.15 -19.58 10.98
C VAL A 83 -2.60 -19.93 10.65
N GLU A 84 -3.09 -21.08 11.14
CA GLU A 84 -4.46 -21.57 11.01
C GLU A 84 -4.81 -22.27 9.69
N ASP A 85 -6.03 -22.79 9.59
CA ASP A 85 -6.56 -23.52 8.44
C ASP A 85 -7.33 -22.60 7.44
N PHE A 86 -7.75 -23.18 6.30
CA PHE A 86 -8.52 -22.46 5.28
C PHE A 86 -9.92 -22.01 5.72
N LEU A 87 -10.47 -22.57 6.80
CA LEU A 87 -11.79 -22.21 7.32
C LEU A 87 -11.72 -20.99 8.26
N THR A 88 -10.52 -20.58 8.62
CA THR A 88 -10.29 -19.49 9.56
C THR A 88 -10.29 -18.15 8.84
N ASP A 89 -11.00 -17.17 9.39
CA ASP A 89 -10.87 -15.78 8.97
C ASP A 89 -9.46 -15.29 9.32
N TRP A 90 -8.61 -15.08 8.31
CA TRP A 90 -7.23 -14.59 8.48
C TRP A 90 -7.15 -13.11 8.85
N THR A 91 -7.94 -12.68 9.83
CA THR A 91 -8.12 -11.27 10.23
C THR A 91 -7.56 -10.96 11.61
N ALA A 92 -7.10 -11.96 12.37
CA ALA A 92 -6.43 -11.75 13.65
C ALA A 92 -5.24 -10.76 13.50
N PRO A 93 -5.24 -9.62 14.22
CA PRO A 93 -4.25 -8.57 14.00
C PRO A 93 -2.80 -9.04 14.19
N ASN A 94 -2.54 -9.77 15.28
CA ASN A 94 -1.18 -10.15 15.67
C ASN A 94 -0.70 -11.46 15.01
N ALA A 95 -1.62 -12.35 14.63
CA ALA A 95 -1.27 -13.65 14.03
C ALA A 95 -1.24 -13.60 12.50
N HIS A 96 -2.08 -12.75 11.87
CA HIS A 96 -2.26 -12.74 10.41
C HIS A 96 -1.86 -11.39 9.80
N ILE A 97 -2.56 -10.31 10.17
CA ILE A 97 -2.45 -9.02 9.46
C ILE A 97 -1.06 -8.39 9.64
N LEU A 98 -0.58 -8.26 10.88
CA LEU A 98 0.69 -7.61 11.16
C LEU A 98 1.88 -8.41 10.59
N PRO A 99 2.00 -9.74 10.80
CA PRO A 99 3.07 -10.53 10.19
C PRO A 99 3.08 -10.45 8.67
N LEU A 100 1.90 -10.58 8.03
CA LEU A 100 1.79 -10.50 6.57
C LEU A 100 2.19 -9.12 6.05
N ARG A 101 1.69 -8.04 6.66
CA ARG A 101 2.07 -6.68 6.25
C ARG A 101 3.58 -6.50 6.36
N ARG A 102 4.21 -6.94 7.47
CA ARG A 102 5.66 -6.82 7.66
C ARG A 102 6.45 -7.62 6.63
N PHE A 103 6.00 -8.83 6.30
CA PHE A 103 6.59 -9.62 5.22
C PHE A 103 6.53 -8.89 3.88
N LEU A 104 5.36 -8.34 3.50
CA LEU A 104 5.19 -7.60 2.26
C LEU A 104 6.02 -6.31 2.22
N GLU A 105 6.05 -5.55 3.32
CA GLU A 105 6.86 -4.34 3.46
C GLU A 105 8.35 -4.61 3.27
N ASN A 106 8.85 -5.73 3.83
CA ASN A 106 10.23 -6.17 3.69
C ASN A 106 10.53 -6.57 2.24
N CYS A 107 9.67 -7.38 1.61
CA CYS A 107 9.84 -7.82 0.22
C CYS A 107 9.82 -6.64 -0.77
N LEU A 108 8.95 -5.67 -0.55
CA LEU A 108 8.75 -4.50 -1.42
C LEU A 108 9.61 -3.29 -1.04
N SER A 109 10.32 -3.35 0.09
CA SER A 109 11.05 -2.21 0.67
C SER A 109 10.21 -0.92 0.66
N THR A 110 8.98 -1.04 1.15
CA THR A 110 7.96 0.02 1.08
C THR A 110 7.08 -0.06 2.32
N ASP A 111 6.81 1.06 2.97
CA ASP A 111 5.85 1.12 4.07
C ASP A 111 4.42 1.01 3.52
N LEU A 112 3.65 0.05 4.03
CA LEU A 112 2.29 -0.27 3.58
C LEU A 112 1.23 0.15 4.59
N ARG A 113 1.59 0.91 5.62
CA ARG A 113 0.64 1.44 6.60
C ARG A 113 -0.23 2.54 6.00
N ASN A 114 -1.38 2.71 6.65
CA ASN A 114 -2.22 3.88 6.47
C ASN A 114 -1.71 5.02 7.36
N PHE A 115 -1.76 6.24 6.85
CA PHE A 115 -1.23 7.42 7.51
C PHE A 115 -2.24 8.56 7.46
N PHE A 116 -2.22 9.43 8.47
CA PHE A 116 -2.99 10.67 8.43
C PHE A 116 -2.38 11.66 7.44
N ALA A 117 -3.18 12.65 7.02
CA ALA A 117 -2.78 13.64 6.02
C ALA A 117 -1.52 14.41 6.43
N GLU A 118 -1.38 14.74 7.72
CA GLU A 118 -0.23 15.44 8.29
C GLU A 118 1.04 14.60 8.18
N SER A 119 0.94 13.29 8.40
CA SER A 119 2.06 12.36 8.22
C SER A 119 2.46 12.27 6.75
N CYS A 120 1.47 12.18 5.85
CA CYS A 120 1.71 12.15 4.41
C CYS A 120 2.34 13.45 3.90
N PHE A 121 1.88 14.61 4.39
CA PHE A 121 2.48 15.91 4.14
C PHE A 121 3.96 15.89 4.55
N LEU A 122 4.27 15.55 5.80
CA LEU A 122 5.65 15.47 6.26
C LEU A 122 6.51 14.52 5.41
N PHE A 123 5.99 13.34 5.06
CA PHE A 123 6.72 12.38 4.23
C PHE A 123 6.99 12.91 2.82
N ALA A 124 6.10 13.73 2.26
CA ALA A 124 6.30 14.30 0.93
C ALA A 124 7.52 15.23 0.87
N PHE A 125 7.88 15.87 1.98
CA PHE A 125 9.06 16.75 2.07
C PHE A 125 10.32 16.05 2.58
N THR A 126 10.18 14.93 3.31
CA THR A 126 11.31 14.33 4.05
C THR A 126 11.76 12.97 3.50
N ARG A 127 10.97 12.30 2.67
CA ARG A 127 11.26 10.93 2.19
C ARG A 127 11.44 10.91 0.68
N GLN A 128 12.43 10.14 0.22
CA GLN A 128 12.64 9.90 -1.21
C GLN A 128 11.51 9.07 -1.84
N LYS A 129 10.91 8.15 -1.08
CA LYS A 129 9.83 7.27 -1.53
C LYS A 129 8.62 7.40 -0.62
N LEU A 130 7.54 7.94 -1.16
CA LEU A 130 6.27 8.05 -0.47
C LEU A 130 5.54 6.70 -0.34
N PRO A 131 4.97 6.38 0.84
CA PRO A 131 4.09 5.22 1.00
C PRO A 131 2.95 5.22 -0.04
N PRO A 132 2.53 4.05 -0.57
CA PRO A 132 1.47 3.95 -1.56
C PRO A 132 0.17 4.61 -1.10
N PHE A 133 -0.17 4.45 0.17
CA PHE A 133 -1.35 5.09 0.78
C PHE A 133 -1.33 6.62 0.59
N CYS A 134 -0.22 7.28 0.95
CA CYS A 134 -0.09 8.73 0.77
C CYS A 134 -0.13 9.14 -0.70
N ARG A 135 0.42 8.33 -1.59
CA ARG A 135 0.43 8.62 -3.03
C ARG A 135 -0.95 8.48 -3.66
N GLN A 136 -1.72 7.49 -3.23
CA GLN A 136 -3.05 7.20 -3.78
C GLN A 136 -4.13 8.07 -3.16
N GLY A 137 -4.05 8.36 -1.86
CA GLY A 137 -4.96 9.28 -1.16
C GLY A 137 -4.48 10.73 -1.24
N TYR A 138 -3.57 11.08 -0.33
CA TYR A 138 -3.13 12.47 -0.10
C TYR A 138 -2.65 13.20 -1.36
N MET A 139 -1.70 12.64 -2.11
CA MET A 139 -1.13 13.29 -3.30
C MET A 139 -2.11 13.42 -4.48
N ARG A 140 -3.19 12.64 -4.48
CA ARG A 140 -4.26 12.75 -5.49
C ARG A 140 -5.42 13.59 -4.98
N MET A 141 -5.30 14.19 -3.80
CA MET A 141 -6.38 14.92 -3.12
C MET A 141 -7.62 14.03 -2.88
N GLN A 142 -7.43 12.71 -2.79
CA GLN A 142 -8.50 11.71 -2.58
C GLN A 142 -8.73 11.44 -1.08
N GLY A 143 -8.68 12.50 -0.27
CA GLY A 143 -8.98 12.44 1.16
C GLY A 143 -10.47 12.60 1.45
N LEU A 144 -10.87 12.39 2.71
CA LEU A 144 -12.18 12.87 3.16
C LEU A 144 -12.14 14.40 3.10
N GLU A 145 -12.98 14.99 2.24
CA GLU A 145 -13.21 16.42 2.26
C GLU A 145 -13.84 16.79 3.61
N GLY A 146 -13.39 17.91 4.18
CA GLY A 146 -14.06 18.47 5.34
C GLY A 146 -15.53 18.74 4.99
N SER A 147 -16.43 18.63 5.95
CA SER A 147 -17.81 19.07 5.74
C SER A 147 -17.84 20.51 5.21
N GLU A 148 -18.89 20.90 4.49
CA GLU A 148 -19.02 22.26 3.92
C GLU A 148 -18.72 23.36 4.95
N GLY A 149 -19.15 23.17 6.20
CA GLY A 149 -18.85 24.09 7.31
C GLY A 149 -17.37 24.16 7.67
N LEU A 150 -16.65 23.02 7.69
CA LEU A 150 -15.20 22.98 7.91
C LEU A 150 -14.43 23.60 6.75
N LEU A 151 -14.88 23.35 5.52
CA LEU A 151 -14.26 23.92 4.33
C LEU A 151 -14.42 25.45 4.31
N ARG A 152 -15.63 25.94 4.57
CA ARG A 152 -15.92 27.38 4.68
C ARG A 152 -15.09 28.02 5.79
N HIS A 153 -15.00 27.39 6.96
CA HIS A 153 -14.21 27.94 8.07
C HIS A 153 -12.72 27.98 7.74
N ALA A 154 -12.19 26.97 7.04
CA ALA A 154 -10.78 26.95 6.62
C ALA A 154 -10.48 28.06 5.58
N VAL A 155 -11.42 28.37 4.69
CA VAL A 155 -11.31 29.51 3.76
C VAL A 155 -11.39 30.85 4.51
N GLU A 156 -12.38 31.02 5.40
CA GLU A 156 -12.52 32.22 6.24
C GLU A 156 -11.28 32.46 7.12
N ALA A 157 -10.65 31.39 7.61
CA ALA A 157 -9.41 31.43 8.39
C ALA A 157 -8.14 31.60 7.53
N GLY A 158 -8.27 31.65 6.19
CA GLY A 158 -7.13 31.80 5.27
C GLY A 158 -6.20 30.57 5.18
N LEU A 159 -6.66 29.41 5.63
CA LEU A 159 -5.90 28.15 5.63
C LEU A 159 -6.00 27.40 4.29
N LEU A 160 -7.05 27.65 3.51
CA LEU A 160 -7.27 27.12 2.17
C LEU A 160 -7.65 28.25 1.21
N GLN A 161 -7.12 28.21 -0.02
CA GLN A 161 -7.61 29.07 -1.10
C GLN A 161 -9.00 28.58 -1.55
N ASP A 162 -9.88 29.52 -1.87
CA ASP A 162 -11.18 29.22 -2.42
C ASP A 162 -11.06 28.78 -3.88
N TYR A 163 -10.85 27.49 -4.10
CA TYR A 163 -10.80 26.88 -5.43
C TYR A 163 -12.19 26.52 -5.98
N SER A 164 -13.28 26.91 -5.31
CA SER A 164 -14.64 26.49 -5.70
C SER A 164 -15.14 27.11 -7.02
N ILE A 165 -14.40 28.02 -7.65
CA ILE A 165 -14.81 28.69 -8.90
C ILE A 165 -13.64 28.91 -9.86
N THR A 166 -12.93 27.86 -10.29
CA THR A 166 -12.20 27.83 -11.59
C THR A 166 -11.59 26.44 -11.77
N ASP A 167 -12.24 25.57 -12.55
CA ASP A 167 -11.60 24.61 -13.49
C ASP A 167 -12.51 23.44 -13.93
N PHE A 168 -13.75 23.34 -13.46
CA PHE A 168 -14.71 22.33 -13.97
C PHE A 168 -15.58 22.79 -15.15
N MET A 169 -15.20 23.87 -15.86
CA MET A 169 -15.79 24.22 -17.16
C MET A 169 -14.74 24.07 -18.27
N GLY A 170 -14.40 22.82 -18.59
CA GLY A 170 -13.37 22.52 -19.58
C GLY A 170 -13.55 21.21 -20.32
N ASP A 171 -14.78 20.71 -20.50
CA ASP A 171 -15.06 19.63 -21.47
C ASP A 171 -16.44 19.88 -22.10
N ARG A 172 -16.47 20.74 -23.13
CA ARG A 172 -17.49 20.66 -24.20
C ARG A 172 -16.78 20.27 -25.49
N PRO A 173 -17.32 19.31 -26.25
CA PRO A 173 -16.74 18.93 -27.53
C PRO A 173 -16.79 20.13 -28.50
N PRO A 174 -15.74 20.35 -29.32
CA PRO A 174 -15.67 21.53 -30.17
C PRO A 174 -16.63 21.40 -31.35
N ASP A 175 -17.66 22.25 -31.36
CA ASP A 175 -18.43 22.53 -32.56
C ASP A 175 -17.64 23.45 -33.51
N SER A 176 -17.74 23.09 -34.78
CA SER A 176 -17.09 23.66 -35.94
C SER A 176 -17.43 25.14 -36.14
N HIS A 177 -16.42 26.04 -36.16
CA HIS A 177 -16.10 26.98 -37.24
C HIS A 177 -15.28 28.22 -36.79
N LYS A 178 -14.09 28.35 -37.40
CA LYS A 178 -13.36 29.56 -37.86
C LYS A 178 -13.18 30.78 -36.91
N GLY A 179 -11.91 31.05 -36.59
CA GLY A 179 -11.28 32.34 -36.94
C GLY A 179 -10.59 33.16 -35.82
N SER A 180 -9.31 33.46 -36.06
CA SER A 180 -8.53 34.64 -35.63
C SER A 180 -7.85 34.69 -34.24
N GLN A 181 -6.54 34.43 -34.30
CA GLN A 181 -5.38 35.19 -33.80
C GLN A 181 -5.51 36.29 -32.71
N ASP A 182 -4.47 36.28 -31.86
CA ASP A 182 -3.84 37.37 -31.08
C ASP A 182 -4.43 37.81 -29.73
N GLN A 183 -3.81 37.34 -28.64
CA GLN A 183 -3.17 38.17 -27.59
C GLN A 183 -2.57 37.26 -26.49
N LEU A 184 -1.28 36.93 -26.54
CA LEU A 184 -0.18 37.63 -25.86
C LEU A 184 -0.35 37.76 -24.33
N LEU A 185 0.24 36.77 -23.65
CA LEU A 185 1.13 36.89 -22.49
C LEU A 185 1.11 38.27 -21.78
N ARG A 186 0.46 38.32 -20.62
CA ARG A 186 0.77 39.30 -19.56
C ARG A 186 0.76 38.63 -18.18
N ASP A 187 1.97 38.52 -17.64
CA ASP A 187 2.38 38.83 -16.27
C ASP A 187 1.56 38.23 -15.12
N HIS A 188 1.98 37.06 -14.63
CA HIS A 188 1.71 36.62 -13.26
C HIS A 188 2.78 37.19 -12.32
N VAL A 189 2.53 38.39 -11.80
CA VAL A 189 3.26 38.91 -10.64
C VAL A 189 2.65 38.29 -9.38
N ILE A 190 3.43 37.48 -8.67
CA ILE A 190 3.07 36.93 -7.36
C ILE A 190 3.00 38.09 -6.36
N SER A 191 1.80 38.41 -5.87
CA SER A 191 1.63 39.35 -4.75
C SER A 191 2.05 38.66 -3.45
N VAL A 192 3.21 39.04 -2.92
CA VAL A 192 3.66 38.64 -1.58
C VAL A 192 3.07 39.64 -0.59
N HIS A 193 1.96 39.29 0.06
CA HIS A 193 1.52 40.03 1.25
C HIS A 193 2.39 39.62 2.45
N PRO A 194 2.93 40.56 3.23
CA PRO A 194 3.69 40.23 4.43
C PRO A 194 2.77 39.66 5.51
N LEU A 195 3.13 38.50 6.05
CA LEU A 195 2.59 37.97 7.31
C LEU A 195 2.79 39.00 8.41
N GLN A 196 1.70 39.58 8.93
CA GLN A 196 1.76 40.42 10.12
C GLN A 196 2.07 39.54 11.34
N HIS A 197 3.22 39.82 11.94
CA HIS A 197 3.66 39.30 13.23
C HIS A 197 2.61 39.61 14.32
N LEU A 198 2.04 38.58 14.95
CA LEU A 198 1.43 38.72 16.27
C LEU A 198 2.54 38.81 17.31
N VAL A 199 2.73 39.99 17.89
CA VAL A 199 3.57 40.21 19.07
C VAL A 199 2.66 40.46 20.27
N ASN A 200 2.80 39.57 21.25
CA ASN A 200 2.45 39.61 22.67
C ASN A 200 1.69 40.85 23.21
N ALA A 201 0.58 40.58 23.88
CA ALA A 201 0.20 41.31 25.08
C ALA A 201 0.42 40.39 26.30
N LYS A 202 1.30 40.83 27.20
CA LYS A 202 1.52 40.26 28.53
C LYS A 202 0.97 41.26 29.55
N ASP A 203 0.32 40.73 30.58
CA ASP A 203 0.10 41.25 31.94
C ASP A 203 -0.86 42.43 32.14
N GLU A 204 -1.99 42.18 32.85
CA GLU A 204 -2.25 42.60 34.25
C GLU A 204 -3.75 42.48 34.62
N LEU A 205 -4.13 41.40 35.35
CA LEU A 205 -4.69 41.39 36.72
C LEU A 205 -5.08 39.95 37.15
#